data_AF-A0A6I2H208-F1
#
_entry.id   AF-A0A6I2H208-F1
#
_cell.length_a   1.000
_cell.length_b   1.000
_cell.length_c   1.000
_cell.angle_alpha   90.00
_cell.angle_beta   90.00
_cell.angle_gamma   90.00
#
_symmetry.space_group_name_H-M   'P 1'
#
loop_
_entity.id
_entity.type
_entity.pdbx_description
1 polymer ?
#
loop_
_entity_poly.entity_id
_entity_poly.type
_entity_poly.pdbx_seq_one_letter_code
_entity_poly.pdbx_strand_id
1 'polypeptide(L)'
;MKRLGICAVLLLTQVALSCVRNPATGKKQFSLVSESQEIQLGQQGAEEARQSIGLYDDAKVQAYVAQLGKKLLVHAQRPNLPWSFQVVDDPSVNAFALPGGPVFVTRGILTYMNSEAELAGVMGHEIGHITARHSANQLSKAEIAQVGLGVGSIFVPQVAQLGGAGLQLLFLKYGRDAETQADELGFGYMLQAGYDPRQMGDMFVTLQRVGEAAGGGLPEWLSTHPDPGNRLQKTEQRVAALNRDLSGLAVDRDTYLAMVDGMVFGEDPRQGFFRGQTFYHPSLKLKLEFPPGWKTQNTPQSVAGMSEKQDALVGMSAAGKLSPEQAAQKFFQQEGVRQAAGASQGDVNGLPAVTSYFEAQTQQGAIAGIVSFVSYGGATWQLVGYTSAQALQGYDSTFRHFITSFGPVTDKSVLDVQPARVKLVKLTESMTLQQFQQRHPSTIPIEQLAIINGVKATDSIPAGTTLKQVVGGPGPAVSSGSGASGAAR
;
A
#
# COMPACT_ATOMS: atom_id res chain seq x y z
N MET A 1 1.43 -53.72 3.82
CA MET A 1 2.60 -53.27 4.62
C MET A 1 3.73 -52.65 3.79
N LYS A 2 4.10 -53.16 2.60
CA LYS A 2 5.16 -52.54 1.76
C LYS A 2 4.84 -51.14 1.19
N ARG A 3 3.57 -50.77 1.00
CA ARG A 3 3.16 -49.44 0.50
C ARG A 3 3.13 -48.34 1.58
N LEU A 4 2.91 -48.69 2.85
CA LEU A 4 2.97 -47.73 3.97
C LEU A 4 4.42 -47.30 4.26
N GLY A 5 5.39 -48.21 4.10
CA GLY A 5 6.81 -47.90 4.27
C GLY A 5 7.37 -46.96 3.21
N ILE A 6 6.87 -47.02 1.96
CA ILE A 6 7.31 -46.14 0.87
C ILE A 6 6.78 -44.70 1.07
N CYS A 7 5.52 -44.53 1.54
CA CYS A 7 5.00 -43.21 1.88
C CYS A 7 5.70 -42.59 3.11
N ALA A 8 6.03 -43.39 4.14
CA ALA A 8 6.75 -42.90 5.30
C ALA A 8 8.20 -42.49 4.97
N VAL A 9 8.88 -43.21 4.07
CA VAL A 9 10.24 -42.88 3.59
C VAL A 9 10.24 -41.67 2.64
N LEU A 10 9.19 -41.48 1.83
CA LEU A 10 9.00 -40.28 1.00
C LEU A 10 8.69 -39.03 1.85
N LEU A 11 7.90 -39.17 2.92
CA LEU A 11 7.65 -38.07 3.88
C LEU A 11 8.92 -37.70 4.66
N LEU A 12 9.69 -38.70 5.12
CA LEU A 12 10.96 -38.49 5.85
C LEU A 12 12.09 -37.93 4.97
N THR A 13 12.09 -38.18 3.67
CA THR A 13 13.08 -37.62 2.74
C THR A 13 12.77 -36.16 2.35
N GLN A 14 11.50 -35.74 2.31
CA GLN A 14 11.16 -34.33 2.10
C GLN A 14 11.47 -33.45 3.32
N VAL A 15 11.30 -33.96 4.55
CA VAL A 15 11.64 -33.24 5.79
C VAL A 15 13.16 -33.07 5.97
N ALA A 16 13.99 -33.90 5.32
CA ALA A 16 15.45 -33.76 5.36
C ALA A 16 15.99 -32.66 4.43
N LEU A 17 15.21 -32.21 3.42
CA LEU A 17 15.59 -31.18 2.45
C LEU A 17 15.15 -29.76 2.82
N SER A 18 14.34 -29.61 3.87
CA SER A 18 13.76 -28.33 4.30
C SER A 18 14.64 -27.54 5.27
N CYS A 19 15.90 -27.93 5.48
CA CYS A 19 16.89 -27.16 6.23
C CYS A 19 17.74 -26.32 5.26
N VAL A 20 17.47 -25.02 5.15
CA VAL A 20 18.24 -24.09 4.32
C VAL A 20 19.13 -23.21 5.20
N ARG A 21 20.32 -22.84 4.73
CA ARG A 21 21.17 -21.86 5.42
C ARG A 21 20.62 -20.46 5.18
N ASN A 22 20.31 -19.73 6.25
CA ASN A 22 19.94 -18.32 6.15
C ASN A 22 21.15 -17.51 5.65
N PRO A 23 21.06 -16.82 4.50
CA PRO A 23 22.20 -16.10 3.93
C PRO A 23 22.72 -14.97 4.82
N ALA A 24 21.84 -14.33 5.59
CA ALA A 24 22.19 -13.22 6.48
C ALA A 24 22.87 -13.69 7.77
N THR A 25 22.35 -14.73 8.44
CA THR A 25 22.90 -15.18 9.74
C THR A 25 23.90 -16.32 9.62
N GLY A 26 23.94 -17.01 8.48
CA GLY A 26 24.68 -18.24 8.31
C GLY A 26 24.14 -19.44 9.09
N LYS A 27 23.05 -19.29 9.87
CA LYS A 27 22.42 -20.36 10.66
C LYS A 27 21.54 -21.24 9.77
N LYS A 28 21.38 -22.52 10.12
CA LYS A 28 20.39 -23.39 9.48
C LYS A 28 18.99 -22.98 9.97
N GLN A 29 18.06 -22.85 9.04
CA GLN A 29 16.65 -22.59 9.31
C GLN A 29 15.78 -23.56 8.54
N PHE A 30 14.63 -23.88 9.10
CA PHE A 30 13.61 -24.65 8.39
C PHE A 30 12.89 -23.73 7.39
N SER A 31 12.82 -24.12 6.12
CA SER A 31 12.11 -23.39 5.08
C SER A 31 11.55 -24.39 4.06
N LEU A 32 10.23 -24.31 3.82
CA LEU A 32 9.52 -25.10 2.83
C LEU A 32 9.47 -24.41 1.46
N VAL A 33 9.85 -23.14 1.41
CA VAL A 33 9.89 -22.33 0.19
C VAL A 33 11.31 -22.30 -0.39
N SER A 34 11.47 -22.79 -1.61
CA SER A 34 12.73 -22.69 -2.36
C SER A 34 12.99 -21.26 -2.87
N GLU A 35 14.24 -20.93 -3.20
CA GLU A 35 14.59 -19.62 -3.79
C GLU A 35 13.88 -19.39 -5.13
N SER A 36 13.74 -20.43 -5.96
CA SER A 36 12.99 -20.33 -7.22
C SER A 36 11.51 -19.99 -7.00
N GLN A 37 10.90 -20.55 -5.96
CA GLN A 37 9.51 -20.24 -5.59
C GLN A 37 9.40 -18.82 -5.01
N GLU A 38 10.37 -18.36 -4.20
CA GLU A 38 10.42 -16.96 -3.76
C GLU A 38 10.42 -16.01 -4.95
N ILE A 39 11.28 -16.25 -5.95
CA ILE A 39 11.38 -15.42 -7.16
C ILE A 39 10.05 -15.40 -7.92
N GLN A 40 9.44 -16.58 -8.13
CA GLN A 40 8.17 -16.67 -8.85
C GLN A 40 7.04 -15.92 -8.13
N LEU A 41 6.90 -16.13 -6.81
CA LEU A 41 5.89 -15.46 -5.99
C LEU A 41 6.11 -13.94 -5.96
N GLY A 42 7.37 -13.51 -5.85
CA GLY A 42 7.75 -12.10 -5.90
C GLY A 42 7.39 -11.43 -7.21
N GLN A 43 7.72 -12.06 -8.34
CA GLN A 43 7.42 -11.53 -9.66
C GLN A 43 5.92 -11.43 -9.91
N GLN A 44 5.15 -12.44 -9.51
CA GLN A 44 3.69 -12.41 -9.58
C GLN A 44 3.12 -11.28 -8.71
N GLY A 45 3.53 -11.18 -7.44
CA GLY A 45 3.06 -10.12 -6.55
C GLY A 45 3.48 -8.73 -7.01
N ALA A 46 4.65 -8.58 -7.62
CA ALA A 46 5.10 -7.31 -8.16
C ALA A 46 4.23 -6.86 -9.33
N GLU A 47 3.82 -7.78 -10.20
CA GLU A 47 2.91 -7.46 -11.30
C GLU A 47 1.52 -7.10 -10.78
N GLU A 48 0.99 -7.86 -9.81
CA GLU A 48 -0.29 -7.54 -9.18
C GLU A 48 -0.25 -6.18 -8.48
N ALA A 49 0.84 -5.85 -7.76
CA ALA A 49 1.02 -4.55 -7.10
C ALA A 49 1.07 -3.39 -8.11
N ARG A 50 1.73 -3.56 -9.26
CA ARG A 50 1.72 -2.56 -10.34
C ARG A 50 0.34 -2.34 -10.91
N GLN A 51 -0.44 -3.41 -11.04
CA GLN A 51 -1.80 -3.34 -11.57
C GLN A 51 -2.81 -2.77 -10.58
N SER A 52 -2.61 -2.99 -9.27
CA SER A 52 -3.55 -2.58 -8.22
C SER A 52 -3.25 -1.20 -7.63
N ILE A 53 -1.98 -0.92 -7.32
CA ILE A 53 -1.55 0.33 -6.70
C ILE A 53 -1.14 1.34 -7.79
N GLY A 54 -0.49 0.87 -8.85
CA GLY A 54 0.09 1.75 -9.87
C GLY A 54 1.48 2.24 -9.52
N LEU A 55 2.28 2.52 -10.54
CA LEU A 55 3.60 3.14 -10.38
C LEU A 55 3.47 4.66 -10.34
N TYR A 56 4.29 5.31 -9.52
CA TYR A 56 4.41 6.76 -9.56
C TYR A 56 5.04 7.20 -10.88
N ASP A 57 4.32 8.05 -11.63
CA ASP A 57 4.68 8.49 -12.98
C ASP A 57 5.70 9.63 -12.97
N ASP A 58 6.91 9.32 -12.49
CA ASP A 58 8.07 10.20 -12.60
C ASP A 58 9.36 9.38 -12.81
N ALA A 59 9.87 9.41 -14.04
CA ALA A 59 11.05 8.64 -14.42
C ALA A 59 12.32 9.02 -13.62
N LYS A 60 12.43 10.26 -13.14
CA LYS A 60 13.59 10.70 -12.34
C LYS A 60 13.51 10.12 -10.94
N VAL A 61 12.34 10.17 -10.32
CA VAL A 61 12.11 9.60 -8.99
C VAL A 61 12.28 8.07 -9.02
N GLN A 62 11.73 7.40 -10.04
CA GLN A 62 11.93 5.96 -10.24
C GLN A 62 13.43 5.60 -10.40
N ALA A 63 14.16 6.35 -11.23
CA ALA A 63 15.58 6.13 -11.44
C ALA A 63 16.41 6.36 -10.16
N TYR A 64 16.08 7.40 -9.39
CA TYR A 64 16.75 7.74 -8.14
C TYR A 64 16.62 6.61 -7.11
N VAL A 65 15.40 6.13 -6.85
CA VAL A 65 15.15 5.01 -5.93
C VAL A 65 15.84 3.73 -6.43
N ALA A 66 15.79 3.45 -7.73
CA ALA A 66 16.48 2.30 -8.30
C ALA A 66 18.01 2.35 -8.16
N GLN A 67 18.61 3.54 -8.28
CA GLN A 67 20.04 3.73 -8.09
C GLN A 67 20.44 3.56 -6.62
N LEU A 68 19.66 4.14 -5.69
CA LEU A 68 19.88 3.98 -4.25
C LEU A 68 19.81 2.50 -3.84
N GLY A 69 18.78 1.78 -4.27
CA GLY A 69 18.64 0.35 -4.00
C GLY A 69 19.84 -0.46 -4.50
N LYS A 70 20.31 -0.20 -5.73
CA LYS A 70 21.52 -0.85 -6.27
C LYS A 70 22.77 -0.54 -5.45
N LYS A 71 22.92 0.69 -4.95
CA LYS A 71 24.05 1.09 -4.11
C LYS A 71 24.07 0.32 -2.78
N LEU A 72 22.91 0.07 -2.19
CA LEU A 72 22.78 -0.71 -0.95
C LEU A 72 23.05 -2.21 -1.15
N LEU A 73 22.84 -2.74 -2.35
CA LEU A 73 23.00 -4.17 -2.64
C LEU A 73 24.45 -4.65 -2.75
N VAL A 74 25.43 -3.74 -2.90
CA VAL A 74 26.85 -4.09 -3.17
C VAL A 74 27.40 -5.13 -2.18
N HIS A 75 26.90 -5.11 -0.94
CA HIS A 75 27.32 -6.01 0.13
C HIS A 75 26.18 -6.87 0.71
N ALA A 76 25.01 -6.87 0.07
CA ALA A 76 23.90 -7.73 0.45
C ALA A 76 24.25 -9.20 0.22
N GLN A 77 23.78 -10.10 1.09
CA GLN A 77 24.16 -11.51 1.06
C GLN A 77 23.46 -12.32 -0.06
N ARG A 78 22.51 -11.73 -0.78
CA ARG A 78 21.81 -12.34 -1.94
C ARG A 78 21.87 -11.42 -3.18
N PRO A 79 23.06 -11.09 -3.71
CA PRO A 79 23.19 -10.08 -4.78
C PRO A 79 22.63 -10.55 -6.13
N ASN A 80 22.48 -11.87 -6.33
CA ASN A 80 22.09 -12.47 -7.61
C ASN A 80 20.56 -12.63 -7.78
N LEU A 81 19.74 -12.17 -6.83
CA LEU A 81 18.29 -12.15 -7.02
C LEU A 81 17.92 -11.14 -8.13
N PRO A 82 16.77 -11.32 -8.80
CA PRO A 82 16.25 -10.33 -9.75
C PRO A 82 15.66 -9.11 -9.02
N TRP A 83 16.54 -8.35 -8.35
CA TRP A 83 16.18 -7.16 -7.59
C TRP A 83 15.50 -6.11 -8.47
N SER A 84 14.41 -5.54 -7.96
CA SER A 84 13.78 -4.37 -8.55
C SER A 84 13.38 -3.41 -7.43
N PHE A 85 13.52 -2.12 -7.69
CA PHE A 85 13.18 -1.06 -6.75
C PHE A 85 12.29 -0.08 -7.49
N GLN A 86 11.07 0.10 -7.00
CA GLN A 86 10.07 0.89 -7.70
C GLN A 86 9.29 1.78 -6.72
N VAL A 87 8.79 2.89 -7.22
CA VAL A 87 7.91 3.79 -6.47
C VAL A 87 6.47 3.54 -6.88
N VAL A 88 5.60 3.28 -5.91
CA VAL A 88 4.15 3.15 -6.15
C VAL A 88 3.44 4.45 -5.83
N ASP A 89 2.36 4.74 -6.56
CA ASP A 89 1.58 5.96 -6.36
C ASP A 89 0.57 5.82 -5.21
N ASP A 90 1.12 5.65 -4.01
CA ASP A 90 0.37 5.51 -2.76
C ASP A 90 0.72 6.67 -1.83
N PRO A 91 -0.27 7.44 -1.32
CA PRO A 91 -0.04 8.52 -0.38
C PRO A 91 0.36 8.06 1.04
N SER A 92 0.16 6.78 1.36
CA SER A 92 0.48 6.20 2.65
C SER A 92 1.97 6.24 2.92
N VAL A 93 2.39 6.41 4.18
CA VAL A 93 3.80 6.33 4.56
C VAL A 93 4.16 4.85 4.74
N ASN A 94 4.63 4.21 3.67
CA ASN A 94 5.02 2.79 3.72
C ASN A 94 6.15 2.41 2.73
N ALA A 95 6.76 1.26 2.96
CA ALA A 95 7.58 0.52 1.99
C ALA A 95 7.41 -0.97 2.25
N PHE A 96 7.59 -1.79 1.21
CA PHE A 96 7.42 -3.23 1.32
C PHE A 96 8.33 -4.00 0.37
N ALA A 97 8.80 -5.14 0.87
CA ALA A 97 9.53 -6.13 0.12
C ALA A 97 8.68 -7.36 -0.19
N LEU A 98 8.71 -7.81 -1.44
CA LEU A 98 8.22 -9.12 -1.85
C LEU A 98 9.36 -10.14 -1.86
N PRO A 99 9.08 -11.44 -1.62
CA PRO A 99 10.10 -12.48 -1.71
C PRO A 99 10.83 -12.43 -3.05
N GLY A 100 12.12 -12.75 -3.07
CA GLY A 100 12.86 -12.91 -4.33
C GLY A 100 13.32 -11.62 -5.02
N GLY A 101 13.19 -10.43 -4.40
CA GLY A 101 13.91 -9.23 -4.82
C GLY A 101 13.10 -7.96 -5.15
N PRO A 102 11.77 -7.98 -5.40
CA PRO A 102 11.03 -6.74 -5.60
C PRO A 102 10.88 -5.95 -4.29
N VAL A 103 11.24 -4.68 -4.33
CA VAL A 103 11.09 -3.71 -3.24
C VAL A 103 10.33 -2.50 -3.77
N PHE A 104 9.32 -2.08 -3.03
CA PHE A 104 8.52 -0.92 -3.36
C PHE A 104 8.57 0.09 -2.23
N VAL A 105 8.67 1.36 -2.60
CA VAL A 105 8.48 2.49 -1.68
C VAL A 105 7.27 3.28 -2.15
N THR A 106 6.46 3.76 -1.21
CA THR A 106 5.31 4.60 -1.53
C THR A 106 5.75 6.02 -1.87
N ARG A 107 4.94 6.75 -2.64
CA ARG A 107 5.12 8.20 -2.77
C ARG A 107 5.05 8.89 -1.41
N GLY A 108 4.15 8.45 -0.54
CA GLY A 108 3.98 8.98 0.81
C GLY A 108 5.28 8.97 1.62
N ILE A 109 5.97 7.83 1.72
CA ILE A 109 7.21 7.74 2.51
C ILE A 109 8.29 8.69 1.98
N LEU A 110 8.40 8.86 0.66
CA LEU A 110 9.36 9.78 0.05
C LEU A 110 9.12 11.23 0.47
N THR A 111 7.86 11.65 0.55
CA THR A 111 7.55 13.03 0.96
C THR A 111 7.83 13.30 2.45
N TYR A 112 7.94 12.26 3.28
CA TYR A 112 8.16 12.35 4.72
C TYR A 112 9.64 12.28 5.13
N MET A 113 10.47 11.48 4.43
CA MET A 113 11.91 11.40 4.73
C MET A 113 12.60 12.72 4.39
N ASN A 114 13.66 13.09 5.11
CA ASN A 114 14.36 14.36 4.94
C ASN A 114 15.78 14.24 4.40
N SER A 115 16.25 13.03 4.10
CA SER A 115 17.57 12.80 3.53
C SER A 115 17.62 11.49 2.75
N GLU A 116 18.61 11.36 1.85
CA GLU A 116 18.85 10.10 1.13
C GLU A 116 19.24 8.99 2.10
N ALA A 117 19.95 9.33 3.18
CA ALA A 117 20.34 8.40 4.23
C ALA A 117 19.13 7.90 5.06
N GLU A 118 18.12 8.73 5.33
CA GLU A 118 16.86 8.24 5.93
C GLU A 118 16.17 7.23 5.00
N LEU A 119 16.05 7.54 3.70
CA LEU A 119 15.50 6.60 2.72
C LEU A 119 16.36 5.33 2.58
N ALA A 120 17.69 5.45 2.70
CA ALA A 120 18.60 4.32 2.70
C ALA A 120 18.35 3.39 3.90
N GLY A 121 17.95 3.94 5.05
CA GLY A 121 17.50 3.17 6.21
C GLY A 121 16.23 2.35 5.91
N VAL A 122 15.22 2.98 5.31
CA VAL A 122 13.99 2.31 4.87
C VAL A 122 14.31 1.18 3.89
N MET A 123 15.02 1.48 2.80
CA MET A 123 15.33 0.50 1.76
C MET A 123 16.28 -0.59 2.26
N GLY A 124 17.24 -0.24 3.10
CA GLY A 124 18.17 -1.18 3.72
C GLY A 124 17.44 -2.19 4.61
N HIS A 125 16.44 -1.75 5.37
CA HIS A 125 15.57 -2.61 6.16
C HIS A 125 14.79 -3.60 5.26
N GLU A 126 14.16 -3.14 4.19
CA GLU A 126 13.45 -4.00 3.22
C GLU A 126 14.37 -5.03 2.55
N ILE A 127 15.58 -4.62 2.14
CA ILE A 127 16.62 -5.52 1.62
C ILE A 127 17.00 -6.57 2.67
N GLY A 128 17.04 -6.18 3.95
CA GLY A 128 17.26 -7.06 5.10
C GLY A 128 16.22 -8.18 5.17
N HIS A 129 14.93 -7.88 5.00
CA HIS A 129 13.87 -8.89 4.99
C HIS A 129 14.05 -9.95 3.89
N ILE A 130 14.38 -9.52 2.68
CA ILE A 130 14.59 -10.42 1.54
C ILE A 130 15.86 -11.25 1.74
N THR A 131 16.93 -10.61 2.21
CA THR A 131 18.23 -11.26 2.41
C THR A 131 18.17 -12.31 3.52
N ALA A 132 17.42 -12.03 4.59
CA ALA A 132 17.15 -12.95 5.68
C ALA A 132 16.02 -13.96 5.39
N ARG A 133 15.39 -13.90 4.21
CA ARG A 133 14.29 -14.78 3.78
C ARG A 133 13.09 -14.74 4.73
N HIS A 134 12.76 -13.58 5.30
CA HIS A 134 11.68 -13.46 6.29
C HIS A 134 10.31 -13.85 5.73
N SER A 135 9.98 -13.47 4.50
CA SER A 135 8.72 -13.85 3.84
C SER A 135 8.63 -15.37 3.63
N ALA A 136 9.71 -16.00 3.16
CA ALA A 136 9.77 -17.46 3.00
C ALA A 136 9.59 -18.19 4.35
N ASN A 137 10.18 -17.67 5.43
CA ASN A 137 10.00 -18.20 6.76
C ASN A 137 8.55 -18.05 7.25
N GLN A 138 7.91 -16.91 6.97
CA GLN A 138 6.53 -16.66 7.36
C GLN A 138 5.54 -17.56 6.59
N LEU A 139 5.76 -17.73 5.28
CA LEU A 139 5.00 -18.65 4.43
C LEU A 139 5.15 -20.10 4.90
N SER A 140 6.37 -20.53 5.23
CA SER A 140 6.63 -21.88 5.75
C SER A 140 5.89 -22.12 7.08
N LYS A 141 5.86 -21.12 7.97
CA LYS A 141 5.09 -21.21 9.24
C LYS A 141 3.59 -21.34 9.01
N ALA A 142 3.05 -20.57 8.07
CA ALA A 142 1.63 -20.63 7.72
C ALA A 142 1.25 -22.02 7.18
N GLU A 143 2.08 -22.61 6.33
CA GLU A 143 1.88 -23.97 5.82
C GLU A 143 1.89 -25.02 6.93
N ILE A 144 2.89 -25.00 7.82
CA ILE A 144 2.96 -25.96 8.94
C ILE A 144 1.73 -25.85 9.83
N ALA A 145 1.25 -24.63 10.11
CA ALA A 145 0.05 -24.41 10.90
C ALA A 145 -1.19 -25.06 10.25
N GLN A 146 -1.33 -24.97 8.92
CA GLN A 146 -2.43 -25.62 8.20
C GLN A 146 -2.33 -27.15 8.26
N VAL A 147 -1.14 -27.71 8.05
CA VAL A 147 -0.89 -29.16 8.14
C VAL A 147 -1.20 -29.69 9.55
N GLY A 148 -0.80 -28.95 10.59
CA GLY A 148 -1.06 -29.31 11.99
C GLY A 148 -2.54 -29.33 12.36
N LEU A 149 -3.39 -28.60 11.63
CA LEU A 149 -4.83 -28.59 11.80
C LEU A 149 -5.55 -29.71 11.02
N GLY A 150 -4.81 -30.60 10.34
CA GLY A 150 -5.40 -31.67 9.52
C GLY A 150 -6.00 -31.17 8.20
N VAL A 151 -5.81 -29.90 7.88
CA VAL A 151 -6.06 -29.34 6.55
C VAL A 151 -4.83 -29.70 5.72
N GLY A 152 -4.97 -30.65 4.78
CA GLY A 152 -3.82 -31.15 3.99
C GLY A 152 -2.99 -30.01 3.40
N SER A 153 -1.66 -30.19 3.30
CA SER A 153 -0.70 -29.16 2.88
C SER A 153 -1.10 -28.53 1.54
N ILE A 154 -1.66 -27.32 1.57
CA ILE A 154 -1.95 -26.52 0.38
C ILE A 154 -0.67 -25.79 0.00
N PHE A 155 0.36 -26.49 -0.50
CA PHE A 155 1.37 -25.75 -1.25
C PHE A 155 0.86 -25.49 -2.65
N VAL A 156 0.22 -24.33 -2.84
CA VAL A 156 0.42 -23.35 -3.94
C VAL A 156 0.50 -23.89 -5.39
N PRO A 157 -0.52 -24.60 -5.91
CA PRO A 157 -1.00 -24.23 -7.24
C PRO A 157 -2.28 -23.41 -7.21
N GLN A 158 -3.12 -23.58 -6.19
CA GLN A 158 -4.47 -22.99 -6.18
C GLN A 158 -4.49 -21.53 -5.74
N VAL A 159 -3.53 -21.11 -4.89
CA VAL A 159 -3.36 -19.71 -4.49
C VAL A 159 -2.86 -18.86 -5.67
N ALA A 160 -1.92 -19.37 -6.47
CA ALA A 160 -1.47 -18.70 -7.69
C ALA A 160 -2.53 -18.65 -8.81
N GLN A 161 -3.52 -19.56 -8.81
CA GLN A 161 -4.54 -19.69 -9.86
C GLN A 161 -5.74 -18.75 -9.74
N LEU A 162 -5.95 -18.09 -8.59
CA LEU A 162 -7.12 -17.24 -8.37
C LEU A 162 -6.90 -15.75 -8.70
N GLY A 163 -5.66 -15.33 -9.00
CA GLY A 163 -5.30 -13.92 -9.12
C GLY A 163 -5.39 -13.18 -7.78
N GLY A 164 -4.40 -12.34 -7.46
CA GLY A 164 -4.40 -11.53 -6.23
C GLY A 164 -3.77 -12.19 -5.00
N ALA A 165 -3.21 -13.40 -5.14
CA ALA A 165 -2.47 -14.04 -4.06
C ALA A 165 -1.11 -13.39 -3.77
N GLY A 166 -0.49 -12.78 -4.78
CA GLY A 166 0.73 -12.00 -4.60
C GLY A 166 0.48 -10.75 -3.76
N LEU A 167 -0.70 -10.12 -3.89
CA LEU A 167 -1.09 -9.00 -3.01
C LEU A 167 -1.21 -9.40 -1.54
N GLN A 168 -1.58 -10.64 -1.23
CA GLN A 168 -1.62 -11.11 0.16
C GLN A 168 -0.24 -11.10 0.83
N LEU A 169 0.83 -11.20 0.04
CA LEU A 169 2.21 -11.14 0.54
C LEU A 169 2.55 -9.76 1.13
N LEU A 170 1.86 -8.71 0.69
CA LEU A 170 2.03 -7.34 1.21
C LEU A 170 1.58 -7.20 2.66
N PHE A 171 0.67 -8.07 3.10
CA PHE A 171 0.11 -8.04 4.45
C PHE A 171 0.79 -9.03 5.40
N LEU A 172 1.89 -9.67 4.98
CA LEU A 172 2.68 -10.52 5.86
C LEU A 172 3.25 -9.67 7.00
N LYS A 173 2.98 -10.12 8.23
CA LYS A 173 3.52 -9.51 9.44
C LYS A 173 4.75 -10.28 9.90
N TYR A 174 5.80 -9.55 10.21
CA TYR A 174 7.04 -10.13 10.72
C TYR A 174 7.10 -10.05 12.25
N GLY A 175 7.74 -11.04 12.86
CA GLY A 175 7.95 -11.07 14.31
C GLY A 175 9.09 -10.14 14.74
N ARG A 176 9.16 -9.81 16.04
CA ARG A 176 10.15 -8.89 16.63
C ARG A 176 11.61 -9.24 16.30
N ASP A 177 11.93 -10.53 16.21
CA ASP A 177 13.28 -11.00 15.85
C ASP A 177 13.61 -10.71 14.39
N ALA A 178 12.63 -10.86 13.48
CA ALA A 178 12.79 -10.54 12.06
C ALA A 178 12.96 -9.03 11.87
N GLU A 179 12.17 -8.20 12.55
CA GLU A 179 12.33 -6.73 12.56
C GLU A 179 13.72 -6.32 13.06
N THR A 180 14.15 -6.89 14.19
CA THR A 180 15.48 -6.59 14.77
C THR A 180 16.60 -6.99 13.81
N GLN A 181 16.47 -8.13 13.15
CA GLN A 181 17.46 -8.61 12.19
C GLN A 181 17.49 -7.75 10.91
N ALA A 182 16.33 -7.35 10.40
CA ALA A 182 16.23 -6.46 9.25
C ALA A 182 16.85 -5.08 9.56
N ASP A 183 16.67 -4.57 10.77
CA ASP A 183 17.34 -3.36 11.24
C ASP A 183 18.86 -3.50 11.29
N GLU A 184 19.37 -4.63 11.80
CA GLU A 184 20.80 -4.91 11.84
C GLU A 184 21.45 -4.94 10.46
N LEU A 185 20.78 -5.62 9.52
CA LEU A 185 21.23 -5.73 8.15
C LEU A 185 21.16 -4.38 7.44
N GLY A 186 20.04 -3.67 7.56
CA GLY A 186 19.85 -2.34 6.98
C GLY A 186 20.89 -1.35 7.46
N PHE A 187 21.14 -1.31 8.77
CA PHE A 187 22.21 -0.51 9.38
C PHE A 187 23.59 -0.83 8.77
N GLY A 188 23.88 -2.13 8.60
CA GLY A 188 25.12 -2.58 7.96
C GLY A 188 25.23 -2.15 6.49
N TYR A 189 24.16 -2.28 5.71
CA TYR A 189 24.12 -1.88 4.31
C TYR A 189 24.31 -0.37 4.14
N MET A 190 23.69 0.45 4.99
CA MET A 190 23.90 1.89 5.01
C MET A 190 25.38 2.24 5.21
N LEU A 191 25.99 1.67 6.26
CA LEU A 191 27.41 1.91 6.58
C LEU A 191 28.34 1.51 5.44
N GLN A 192 28.08 0.36 4.83
CA GLN A 192 28.89 -0.17 3.73
C GLN A 192 28.72 0.64 2.44
N ALA A 193 27.53 1.20 2.22
CA ALA A 193 27.25 2.12 1.12
C ALA A 193 27.73 3.57 1.38
N GLY A 194 28.34 3.83 2.55
CA GLY A 194 28.89 5.13 2.92
C GLY A 194 27.87 6.14 3.45
N TYR A 195 26.68 5.70 3.86
CA TYR A 195 25.67 6.55 4.49
C TYR A 195 25.84 6.59 6.01
N ASP A 196 25.45 7.73 6.59
CA ASP A 196 25.44 7.93 8.03
C ASP A 196 24.28 7.13 8.67
N PRO A 197 24.57 6.07 9.45
CA PRO A 197 23.53 5.23 10.03
C PRO A 197 22.76 5.92 11.16
N ARG A 198 23.20 7.09 11.65
CA ARG A 198 22.42 7.90 12.60
C ARG A 198 21.07 8.31 12.02
N GLN A 199 21.01 8.48 10.69
CA GLN A 199 19.79 8.85 9.97
C GLN A 199 18.70 7.76 10.01
N MET A 200 19.06 6.51 10.33
CA MET A 200 18.07 5.47 10.62
C MET A 200 17.28 5.78 11.90
N GLY A 201 17.89 6.47 12.89
CA GLY A 201 17.19 6.97 14.07
C GLY A 201 16.16 8.03 13.72
N ASP A 202 16.55 9.01 12.89
CA ASP A 202 15.66 10.10 12.42
C ASP A 202 14.47 9.56 11.60
N MET A 203 14.70 8.52 10.79
CA MET A 203 13.64 7.77 10.11
C MET A 203 12.63 7.20 11.13
N PHE A 204 13.09 6.49 12.17
CA PHE A 204 12.18 5.93 13.18
C PHE A 204 11.38 7.01 13.93
N VAL A 205 12.03 8.13 14.28
CA VAL A 205 11.34 9.28 14.89
C VAL A 205 10.26 9.82 13.96
N THR A 206 10.55 9.94 12.66
CA THR A 206 9.57 10.39 11.67
C THR A 206 8.38 9.43 11.61
N LEU A 207 8.62 8.12 11.50
CA LEU A 207 7.57 7.10 11.45
C LEU A 207 6.72 7.05 12.73
N GLN A 208 7.34 7.21 13.90
CA GLN A 208 6.63 7.31 15.17
C GLN A 208 5.68 8.51 15.18
N ARG A 209 6.16 9.69 14.77
CA ARG A 209 5.35 10.91 14.73
C ARG A 209 4.20 10.84 13.72
N VAL A 210 4.41 10.17 12.58
CA VAL A 210 3.32 9.84 11.63
C VAL A 210 2.24 9.03 12.33
N GLY A 211 2.61 8.04 13.15
CA GLY A 211 1.65 7.23 13.91
C GLY A 211 0.91 7.96 15.01
N GLU A 212 1.60 8.82 15.74
CA GLU A 212 0.95 9.66 16.75
C GLU A 212 -0.07 10.62 16.12
N ALA A 213 0.24 11.17 14.95
CA ALA A 213 -0.66 12.06 14.21
C ALA A 213 -1.89 11.35 13.61
N ALA A 214 -1.84 10.03 13.40
CA ALA A 214 -2.94 9.25 12.82
C ALA A 214 -4.12 8.99 13.78
N GLY A 215 -4.04 9.45 15.04
CA GLY A 215 -5.22 9.57 15.92
C GLY A 215 -5.85 8.24 16.38
N GLY A 216 -5.05 7.17 16.50
CA GLY A 216 -5.48 5.88 17.10
C GLY A 216 -5.53 4.68 16.15
N GLY A 217 -5.32 4.88 14.84
CA GLY A 217 -5.03 3.80 13.90
C GLY A 217 -3.52 3.47 13.88
N LEU A 218 -3.17 2.20 13.66
CA LEU A 218 -1.78 1.83 13.34
C LEU A 218 -1.43 2.39 11.95
N PRO A 219 -0.35 3.17 11.78
CA PRO A 219 0.20 3.50 10.47
C PRO A 219 0.39 2.28 9.60
N GLU A 220 0.28 2.46 8.29
CA GLU A 220 0.48 1.38 7.33
C GLU A 220 1.84 0.69 7.52
N TRP A 221 2.92 1.48 7.72
CA TRP A 221 4.23 0.96 8.11
C TRP A 221 4.18 0.05 9.34
N LEU A 222 3.51 0.45 10.42
CA LEU A 222 3.42 -0.34 11.66
C LEU A 222 2.49 -1.56 11.54
N SER A 223 1.61 -1.58 10.54
CA SER A 223 0.75 -2.74 10.25
C SER A 223 1.58 -3.91 9.72
N THR A 224 2.55 -3.64 8.85
CA THR A 224 3.45 -4.63 8.23
C THR A 224 4.74 -4.84 9.04
N HIS A 225 5.23 -3.79 9.71
CA HIS A 225 6.48 -3.75 10.47
C HIS A 225 6.25 -3.36 11.93
N PRO A 226 5.72 -4.26 12.79
CA PRO A 226 5.40 -3.94 14.17
C PRO A 226 6.62 -3.45 14.95
N ASP A 227 6.53 -2.28 15.58
CA ASP A 227 7.62 -1.77 16.41
C ASP A 227 7.71 -2.57 17.73
N PRO A 228 8.83 -3.26 18.02
CA PRO A 228 9.09 -3.87 19.33
C PRO A 228 9.23 -2.85 20.47
N GLY A 229 9.20 -1.54 20.19
CA GLY A 229 9.30 -0.43 21.15
C GLY A 229 10.74 -0.06 21.51
N ASN A 230 11.74 -0.62 20.81
CA ASN A 230 13.16 -0.42 21.11
C ASN A 230 14.05 -0.25 19.87
N ARG A 231 13.47 -0.03 18.67
CA ARG A 231 14.24 0.09 17.43
C ARG A 231 15.18 1.31 17.44
N LEU A 232 14.68 2.46 17.89
CA LEU A 232 15.48 3.68 18.05
C LEU A 232 16.65 3.45 19.03
N GLN A 233 16.35 2.98 20.23
CA GLN A 233 17.36 2.70 21.26
C GLN A 233 18.43 1.71 20.78
N LYS A 234 18.04 0.63 20.09
CA LYS A 234 18.99 -0.34 19.52
C LYS A 234 19.86 0.28 18.42
N THR A 235 19.30 1.18 17.62
CA THR A 235 20.05 1.92 16.59
C THR A 235 21.11 2.81 17.23
N GLU A 236 20.74 3.57 18.27
CA GLU A 236 21.68 4.39 19.05
C GLU A 236 22.79 3.55 19.70
N GLN A 237 22.46 2.38 20.25
CA GLN A 237 23.44 1.44 20.79
C GLN A 237 24.41 0.94 19.72
N ARG A 238 23.91 0.62 18.51
CA ARG A 238 24.76 0.21 17.38
C ARG A 238 25.69 1.33 16.93
N VAL A 239 25.19 2.56 16.83
CA VAL A 239 26.02 3.74 16.54
C VAL A 239 27.13 3.89 17.58
N ALA A 240 26.80 3.84 18.86
CA ALA A 240 27.77 3.95 19.95
C ALA A 240 28.83 2.83 19.90
N ALA A 241 28.43 1.61 19.55
CA ALA A 241 29.32 0.45 19.46
C ALA A 241 30.33 0.53 18.29
N LEU A 242 30.09 1.35 17.26
CA LEU A 242 31.03 1.49 16.14
C LEU A 242 32.36 2.11 16.54
N ASN A 243 32.37 2.94 17.60
CA ASN A 243 33.55 3.64 18.12
C ASN A 243 34.44 4.26 17.01
N ARG A 244 33.82 4.95 16.04
CA ARG A 244 34.47 5.57 14.89
C ARG A 244 33.88 6.94 14.60
N ASP A 245 34.64 7.78 13.90
CA ASP A 245 34.10 9.02 13.34
C ASP A 245 33.12 8.71 12.19
N LEU A 246 31.95 9.36 12.22
CA LEU A 246 30.88 9.26 11.23
C LEU A 246 30.69 10.57 10.46
N SER A 247 31.46 11.63 10.78
CA SER A 247 31.32 12.96 10.20
C SER A 247 31.51 13.01 8.68
N GLY A 248 32.31 12.08 8.12
CA GLY A 248 32.55 11.96 6.68
C GLY A 248 31.55 11.08 5.93
N LEU A 249 30.52 10.53 6.60
CA LEU A 249 29.49 9.72 5.96
C LEU A 249 28.40 10.58 5.33
N ALA A 250 27.83 10.09 4.23
CA ALA A 250 26.83 10.80 3.46
C ALA A 250 25.48 10.85 4.19
N VAL A 251 24.88 12.04 4.19
CA VAL A 251 23.46 12.26 4.53
C VAL A 251 22.67 12.62 3.26
N ASP A 252 23.28 13.42 2.38
CA ASP A 252 22.75 13.84 1.06
C ASP A 252 21.35 14.48 1.11
N ARG A 253 21.12 15.30 2.14
CA ARG A 253 19.86 16.02 2.37
C ARG A 253 19.42 16.87 1.18
N ASP A 254 20.27 17.76 0.69
CA ASP A 254 19.86 18.71 -0.36
C ASP A 254 19.55 18.02 -1.69
N THR A 255 20.35 17.01 -2.06
CA THR A 255 20.10 16.16 -3.24
C THR A 255 18.76 15.44 -3.12
N TYR A 256 18.47 14.87 -1.95
CA TYR A 256 17.21 14.21 -1.68
C TYR A 256 16.02 15.17 -1.74
N LEU A 257 16.14 16.35 -1.10
CA LEU A 257 15.09 17.35 -1.10
C LEU A 257 14.77 17.79 -2.53
N ALA A 258 15.80 18.02 -3.37
CA ALA A 258 15.61 18.36 -4.77
C ALA A 258 14.88 17.26 -5.58
N MET A 259 15.06 15.99 -5.22
CA MET A 259 14.32 14.87 -5.83
C MET A 259 12.83 14.91 -5.49
N VAL A 260 12.47 15.29 -4.25
CA VAL A 260 11.07 15.33 -3.81
C VAL A 260 10.34 16.64 -4.12
N ASP A 261 11.05 17.66 -4.63
CA ASP A 261 10.43 18.94 -5.02
C ASP A 261 9.42 18.73 -6.16
N GLY A 262 8.20 19.23 -5.96
CA GLY A 262 7.10 19.07 -6.91
C GLY A 262 6.35 17.73 -6.83
N MET A 263 6.80 16.76 -6.03
CA MET A 263 6.08 15.50 -5.83
C MET A 263 4.68 15.74 -5.25
N VAL A 264 3.71 14.91 -5.65
CA VAL A 264 2.36 14.95 -5.09
C VAL A 264 2.42 14.60 -3.60
N PHE A 265 1.72 15.36 -2.77
CA PHE A 265 1.62 15.15 -1.33
C PHE A 265 0.20 14.72 -0.95
N GLY A 266 0.06 13.63 -0.18
CA GLY A 266 -1.24 13.09 0.20
C GLY A 266 -2.04 12.56 -1.00
N GLU A 267 -3.35 12.44 -0.84
CA GLU A 267 -4.27 11.96 -1.89
C GLU A 267 -4.15 12.77 -3.19
N ASP A 268 -4.16 12.09 -4.33
CA ASP A 268 -4.28 12.74 -5.64
C ASP A 268 -5.76 12.84 -6.04
N PRO A 269 -6.39 14.02 -5.95
CA PRO A 269 -7.80 14.17 -6.31
C PRO A 269 -8.08 13.87 -7.79
N ARG A 270 -7.05 13.81 -8.65
CA ARG A 270 -7.21 13.43 -10.06
C ARG A 270 -7.52 11.94 -10.25
N GLN A 271 -7.24 11.11 -9.23
CA GLN A 271 -7.58 9.67 -9.16
C GLN A 271 -8.89 9.40 -8.42
N GLY A 272 -9.64 10.46 -8.11
CA GLY A 272 -10.90 10.35 -7.40
C GLY A 272 -10.84 10.97 -6.01
N PHE A 273 -11.91 11.67 -5.63
CA PHE A 273 -12.03 12.23 -4.29
C PHE A 273 -13.50 12.37 -3.89
N PHE A 274 -13.73 12.46 -2.59
CA PHE A 274 -15.05 12.71 -2.02
C PHE A 274 -15.23 14.19 -1.67
N ARG A 275 -16.41 14.73 -1.96
CA ARG A 275 -16.90 16.01 -1.43
C ARG A 275 -18.28 15.76 -0.85
N GLY A 276 -18.37 15.69 0.48
CA GLY A 276 -19.54 15.12 1.14
C GLY A 276 -19.68 13.63 0.79
N GLN A 277 -20.89 13.20 0.43
CA GLN A 277 -21.18 11.83 0.02
C GLN A 277 -20.96 11.57 -1.48
N THR A 278 -20.60 12.59 -2.26
CA THR A 278 -20.38 12.45 -3.70
C THR A 278 -18.92 12.18 -4.00
N PHE A 279 -18.66 11.06 -4.66
CA PHE A 279 -17.40 10.75 -5.30
C PHE A 279 -17.30 11.43 -6.66
N TYR A 280 -16.15 12.03 -6.94
CA TYR A 280 -15.83 12.64 -8.23
C TYR A 280 -14.53 12.07 -8.75
N HIS A 281 -14.47 11.79 -10.04
CA HIS A 281 -13.22 11.45 -10.72
C HIS A 281 -12.95 12.44 -11.86
N PRO A 282 -12.07 13.45 -11.67
CA PRO A 282 -11.81 14.52 -12.63
C PRO A 282 -11.35 14.03 -14.00
N SER A 283 -10.38 13.12 -14.01
CA SER A 283 -9.77 12.62 -15.26
C SER A 283 -10.76 11.78 -16.09
N LEU A 284 -11.57 10.94 -15.43
CA LEU A 284 -12.62 10.14 -16.07
C LEU A 284 -13.92 10.92 -16.30
N LYS A 285 -14.03 12.14 -15.76
CA LYS A 285 -15.21 13.01 -15.84
C LYS A 285 -16.50 12.34 -15.37
N LEU A 286 -16.44 11.54 -14.32
CA LEU A 286 -17.60 10.88 -13.73
C LEU A 286 -17.82 11.32 -12.27
N LYS A 287 -19.05 11.11 -11.79
CA LYS A 287 -19.45 11.25 -10.40
C LYS A 287 -20.38 10.12 -9.97
N LEU A 288 -20.44 9.88 -8.68
CA LEU A 288 -21.29 8.87 -8.05
C LEU A 288 -21.63 9.29 -6.62
N GLU A 289 -22.89 9.12 -6.21
CA GLU A 289 -23.35 9.48 -4.88
C GLU A 289 -23.46 8.25 -3.99
N PHE A 290 -22.74 8.28 -2.86
CA PHE A 290 -22.76 7.21 -1.86
C PHE A 290 -23.87 7.45 -0.83
N PRO A 291 -24.43 6.37 -0.25
CA PRO A 291 -25.43 6.53 0.80
C PRO A 291 -24.89 7.31 2.01
N PRO A 292 -25.70 8.16 2.66
CA PRO A 292 -25.26 8.99 3.77
C PRO A 292 -24.86 8.12 4.98
N GLY A 293 -23.80 8.53 5.69
CA GLY A 293 -23.27 7.83 6.87
C GLY A 293 -22.43 6.59 6.56
N TRP A 294 -22.34 6.17 5.29
CA TRP A 294 -21.55 5.00 4.92
C TRP A 294 -20.07 5.32 4.91
N LYS A 295 -19.27 4.36 5.39
CA LYS A 295 -17.81 4.46 5.33
C LYS A 295 -17.37 4.17 3.91
N THR A 296 -16.57 5.06 3.32
CA THR A 296 -16.15 4.96 1.92
C THR A 296 -14.65 4.72 1.80
N GLN A 297 -14.26 4.14 0.67
CA GLN A 297 -12.87 3.90 0.31
C GLN A 297 -12.68 4.11 -1.19
N ASN A 298 -11.65 4.87 -1.56
CA ASN A 298 -11.20 5.02 -2.94
C ASN A 298 -9.90 4.24 -3.15
N THR A 299 -9.80 3.55 -4.27
CA THR A 299 -8.60 2.84 -4.73
C THR A 299 -8.46 3.05 -6.25
N PRO A 300 -7.28 2.84 -6.84
CA PRO A 300 -7.11 2.99 -8.29
C PRO A 300 -8.04 2.10 -9.13
N GLN A 301 -8.46 0.95 -8.59
CA GLN A 301 -9.30 -0.03 -9.30
C GLN A 301 -10.79 0.10 -9.00
N SER A 302 -11.17 0.68 -7.85
CA SER A 302 -12.55 0.72 -7.40
C SER A 302 -12.81 1.78 -6.34
N VAL A 303 -14.06 2.21 -6.24
CA VAL A 303 -14.56 3.00 -5.11
C VAL A 303 -15.72 2.25 -4.46
N ALA A 304 -15.72 2.15 -3.14
CA ALA A 304 -16.69 1.35 -2.39
C ALA A 304 -17.20 2.08 -1.16
N GLY A 305 -18.35 1.63 -0.66
CA GLY A 305 -19.00 2.12 0.54
C GLY A 305 -19.62 0.98 1.33
N MET A 306 -19.51 1.04 2.66
CA MET A 306 -20.05 0.06 3.60
C MET A 306 -21.02 0.72 4.57
N SER A 307 -22.16 0.05 4.81
CA SER A 307 -23.16 0.51 5.77
C SER A 307 -22.58 0.62 7.18
N GLU A 308 -23.16 1.49 8.00
CA GLU A 308 -22.75 1.63 9.42
C GLU A 308 -22.89 0.30 10.20
N LYS A 309 -23.88 -0.52 9.82
CA LYS A 309 -24.13 -1.85 10.38
C LYS A 309 -23.21 -2.94 9.81
N GLN A 310 -22.39 -2.61 8.81
CA GLN A 310 -21.50 -3.54 8.11
C GLN A 310 -22.24 -4.76 7.48
N ASP A 311 -23.50 -4.57 7.14
CA ASP A 311 -24.40 -5.59 6.58
C ASP A 311 -24.70 -5.39 5.09
N ALA A 312 -24.28 -4.26 4.51
CA ALA A 312 -24.49 -3.93 3.10
C ALA A 312 -23.30 -3.16 2.51
N LEU A 313 -23.06 -3.37 1.21
CA LEU A 313 -21.96 -2.79 0.45
C LEU A 313 -22.46 -2.22 -0.88
N VAL A 314 -21.87 -1.11 -1.29
CA VAL A 314 -22.00 -0.55 -2.64
C VAL A 314 -20.62 -0.31 -3.24
N GLY A 315 -20.49 -0.37 -4.56
CA GLY A 315 -19.21 -0.09 -5.20
C GLY A 315 -19.29 0.10 -6.70
N MET A 316 -18.23 0.72 -7.23
CA MET A 316 -18.01 0.94 -8.65
C MET A 316 -16.61 0.45 -9.03
N SER A 317 -16.52 -0.29 -10.13
CA SER A 317 -15.26 -0.72 -10.73
C SER A 317 -15.36 -0.75 -12.26
N ALA A 318 -14.22 -0.79 -12.94
CA ALA A 318 -14.19 -0.93 -14.40
C ALA A 318 -14.48 -2.38 -14.82
N ALA A 319 -15.43 -2.59 -15.74
CA ALA A 319 -15.67 -3.88 -16.41
C ALA A 319 -14.85 -4.02 -17.71
N GLY A 320 -13.98 -3.06 -18.00
CA GLY A 320 -13.13 -3.02 -19.20
C GLY A 320 -13.86 -2.44 -20.42
N LYS A 321 -13.42 -2.87 -21.61
CA LYS A 321 -13.93 -2.38 -22.92
C LYS A 321 -15.08 -3.23 -23.50
N LEU A 322 -15.74 -4.02 -22.66
CA LEU A 322 -16.90 -4.83 -23.05
C LEU A 322 -18.12 -3.93 -23.27
N SER A 323 -19.10 -4.34 -24.08
CA SER A 323 -20.43 -3.72 -24.05
C SER A 323 -21.12 -4.01 -22.70
N PRO A 324 -22.10 -3.20 -22.27
CA PRO A 324 -22.92 -3.50 -21.10
C PRO A 324 -23.48 -4.94 -21.07
N GLU A 325 -23.95 -5.45 -22.21
CA GLU A 325 -24.50 -6.79 -22.36
C GLU A 325 -23.42 -7.87 -22.20
N GLN A 326 -22.25 -7.66 -22.81
CA GLN A 326 -21.12 -8.58 -22.69
C GLN A 326 -20.57 -8.62 -21.26
N ALA A 327 -20.51 -7.47 -20.58
CA ALA A 327 -20.10 -7.38 -19.19
C ALA A 327 -21.09 -8.08 -18.27
N ALA A 328 -22.39 -7.86 -18.46
CA ALA A 328 -23.44 -8.57 -17.73
C ALA A 328 -23.38 -10.09 -17.96
N GLN A 329 -23.24 -10.52 -19.21
CA GLN A 329 -23.10 -11.94 -19.55
C GLN A 329 -21.89 -12.57 -18.84
N LYS A 330 -20.74 -11.89 -18.84
CA LYS A 330 -19.54 -12.34 -18.14
C LYS A 330 -19.75 -12.45 -16.63
N PHE A 331 -20.44 -11.48 -16.02
CA PHE A 331 -20.74 -11.50 -14.58
C PHE A 331 -21.63 -12.69 -14.19
N PHE A 332 -22.68 -12.96 -14.96
CA PHE A 332 -23.61 -14.07 -14.68
C PHE A 332 -23.09 -15.45 -15.08
N GLN A 333 -21.95 -15.53 -15.77
CA GLN A 333 -21.24 -16.79 -16.02
C GLN A 333 -20.34 -17.21 -14.84
N GLN A 334 -20.16 -16.35 -13.83
CA GLN A 334 -19.36 -16.68 -12.66
C GLN A 334 -20.03 -17.78 -11.83
N GLU A 335 -19.21 -18.71 -11.32
CA GLU A 335 -19.69 -19.80 -10.49
C GLU A 335 -20.34 -19.25 -9.21
N GLY A 336 -21.53 -19.74 -8.88
CA GLY A 336 -22.26 -19.34 -7.69
C GLY A 336 -23.09 -18.06 -7.81
N VAL A 337 -23.03 -17.34 -8.94
CA VAL A 337 -23.86 -16.16 -9.22
C VAL A 337 -25.04 -16.57 -10.10
N ARG A 338 -26.25 -16.14 -9.73
CA ARG A 338 -27.48 -16.37 -10.50
C ARG A 338 -28.16 -15.05 -10.80
N GLN A 339 -28.58 -14.91 -12.05
CA GLN A 339 -29.43 -13.81 -12.45
C GLN A 339 -30.82 -13.99 -11.83
N ALA A 340 -31.28 -12.99 -11.08
CA ALA A 340 -32.63 -12.93 -10.55
C ALA A 340 -33.53 -12.09 -11.48
N ALA A 341 -34.84 -12.11 -11.25
CA ALA A 341 -35.80 -11.39 -12.09
C ALA A 341 -35.52 -9.88 -12.15
N GLY A 342 -35.90 -9.24 -13.26
CA GLY A 342 -35.77 -7.78 -13.43
C GLY A 342 -34.55 -7.32 -14.22
N ALA A 343 -33.98 -8.17 -15.09
CA ALA A 343 -33.02 -7.74 -16.08
C ALA A 343 -33.66 -6.74 -17.06
N SER A 344 -33.19 -5.50 -17.06
CA SER A 344 -33.61 -4.48 -18.01
C SER A 344 -32.43 -3.96 -18.80
N GLN A 345 -32.58 -3.97 -20.13
CA GLN A 345 -31.79 -3.13 -21.03
C GLN A 345 -32.43 -1.75 -21.02
N GLY A 346 -31.62 -0.70 -20.91
CA GLY A 346 -32.11 0.67 -20.87
C GLY A 346 -30.95 1.63 -20.69
N ASP A 347 -31.16 2.61 -19.82
CA ASP A 347 -30.14 3.60 -19.51
C ASP A 347 -30.07 3.91 -18.02
N VAL A 348 -28.91 4.42 -17.61
CA VAL A 348 -28.69 5.09 -16.33
C VAL A 348 -28.37 6.55 -16.65
N ASN A 349 -29.32 7.45 -16.41
CA ASN A 349 -29.21 8.88 -16.74
C ASN A 349 -28.85 9.15 -18.22
N GLY A 350 -29.50 8.44 -19.14
CA GLY A 350 -29.27 8.55 -20.58
C GLY A 350 -28.02 7.82 -21.08
N LEU A 351 -27.28 7.11 -20.21
CA LEU A 351 -26.13 6.30 -20.58
C LEU A 351 -26.54 4.84 -20.80
N PRO A 352 -26.20 4.20 -21.94
CA PRO A 352 -26.57 2.82 -22.22
C PRO A 352 -26.15 1.87 -21.09
N ALA A 353 -27.10 1.07 -20.60
CA ALA A 353 -26.87 0.21 -19.46
C ALA A 353 -27.67 -1.09 -19.47
N VAL A 354 -27.11 -2.11 -18.81
CA VAL A 354 -27.82 -3.33 -18.43
C VAL A 354 -27.88 -3.42 -16.93
N THR A 355 -29.09 -3.43 -16.36
CA THR A 355 -29.30 -3.54 -14.91
C THR A 355 -30.04 -4.83 -14.60
N SER A 356 -29.61 -5.55 -13.57
CA SER A 356 -30.25 -6.80 -13.17
C SER A 356 -30.07 -7.04 -11.67
N TYR A 357 -31.05 -7.73 -11.08
CA TYR A 357 -30.84 -8.35 -9.78
C TYR A 357 -30.02 -9.62 -9.90
N PHE A 358 -29.35 -9.97 -8.81
CA PHE A 358 -28.61 -11.20 -8.70
C PHE A 358 -28.73 -11.79 -7.29
N GLU A 359 -28.56 -13.10 -7.23
CA GLU A 359 -28.32 -13.85 -6.00
C GLU A 359 -26.99 -14.55 -6.12
N ALA A 360 -26.24 -14.64 -5.02
CA ALA A 360 -25.00 -15.42 -4.99
C ALA A 360 -24.85 -16.20 -3.68
N GLN A 361 -24.16 -17.33 -3.75
CA GLN A 361 -23.77 -18.09 -2.56
C GLN A 361 -22.31 -17.79 -2.22
N THR A 362 -22.07 -17.35 -0.98
CA THR A 362 -20.73 -17.12 -0.45
C THR A 362 -20.46 -18.06 0.72
N GLN A 363 -19.21 -18.15 1.15
CA GLN A 363 -18.85 -18.90 2.37
C GLN A 363 -19.53 -18.34 3.63
N GLN A 364 -19.94 -17.07 3.61
CA GLN A 364 -20.60 -16.37 4.72
C GLN A 364 -22.13 -16.42 4.63
N GLY A 365 -22.68 -17.04 3.59
CA GLY A 365 -24.12 -17.19 3.36
C GLY A 365 -24.59 -16.64 2.02
N ALA A 366 -25.91 -16.70 1.81
CA ALA A 366 -26.57 -16.22 0.61
C ALA A 366 -26.64 -14.69 0.59
N ILE A 367 -26.15 -14.08 -0.48
CA ILE A 367 -26.26 -12.64 -0.73
C ILE A 367 -27.20 -12.38 -1.90
N ALA A 368 -27.80 -11.20 -1.91
CA ALA A 368 -28.57 -10.70 -3.04
C ALA A 368 -28.33 -9.21 -3.24
N GLY A 369 -28.51 -8.74 -4.46
CA GLY A 369 -28.19 -7.38 -4.82
C GLY A 369 -28.66 -6.97 -6.20
N ILE A 370 -28.30 -5.75 -6.56
CA ILE A 370 -28.52 -5.17 -7.88
C ILE A 370 -27.17 -4.79 -8.47
N VAL A 371 -26.99 -5.08 -9.75
CA VAL A 371 -25.81 -4.72 -10.53
C VAL A 371 -26.24 -3.99 -11.79
N SER A 372 -25.50 -2.95 -12.15
CA SER A 372 -25.66 -2.23 -13.41
C SER A 372 -24.32 -2.11 -14.13
N PHE A 373 -24.32 -2.39 -15.43
CA PHE A 373 -23.19 -2.20 -16.33
C PHE A 373 -23.49 -1.01 -17.21
N VAL A 374 -22.77 0.10 -17.02
CA VAL A 374 -23.05 1.39 -17.68
C VAL A 374 -21.92 1.77 -18.62
N SER A 375 -22.25 2.06 -19.88
CA SER A 375 -21.26 2.51 -20.86
C SER A 375 -20.99 4.01 -20.70
N TYR A 376 -19.73 4.38 -20.43
CA TYR A 376 -19.30 5.77 -20.31
C TYR A 376 -17.80 5.93 -20.56
N GLY A 377 -17.42 6.98 -21.29
CA GLY A 377 -16.01 7.33 -21.51
C GLY A 377 -15.21 6.29 -22.30
N GLY A 378 -15.86 5.48 -23.14
CA GLY A 378 -15.21 4.42 -23.93
C GLY A 378 -14.93 3.12 -23.14
N ALA A 379 -15.47 2.98 -21.94
CA ALA A 379 -15.43 1.78 -21.11
C ALA A 379 -16.83 1.44 -20.57
N THR A 380 -16.96 0.26 -19.98
CA THR A 380 -18.14 -0.12 -19.20
C THR A 380 -17.78 -0.15 -17.72
N TRP A 381 -18.65 0.45 -16.90
CA TRP A 381 -18.53 0.54 -15.46
C TRP A 381 -19.50 -0.42 -14.80
N GLN A 382 -19.03 -1.24 -13.86
CA GLN A 382 -19.86 -2.07 -13.00
C GLN A 382 -20.19 -1.28 -11.73
N LEU A 383 -21.48 -1.03 -11.51
CA LEU A 383 -22.04 -0.45 -10.29
C LEU A 383 -22.81 -1.55 -9.57
N VAL A 384 -22.48 -1.84 -8.31
CA VAL A 384 -23.09 -2.93 -7.56
C VAL A 384 -23.51 -2.48 -6.17
N GLY A 385 -24.66 -2.95 -5.71
CA GLY A 385 -25.09 -2.88 -4.32
C GLY A 385 -25.60 -4.24 -3.87
N TYR A 386 -25.10 -4.74 -2.73
CA TYR A 386 -25.47 -6.06 -2.23
C TYR A 386 -25.47 -6.15 -0.70
N THR A 387 -26.22 -7.13 -0.21
CA THR A 387 -26.47 -7.41 1.21
C THR A 387 -26.84 -8.90 1.37
N SER A 388 -27.12 -9.36 2.58
CA SER A 388 -27.75 -10.67 2.78
C SER A 388 -29.09 -10.76 2.05
N ALA A 389 -29.44 -11.94 1.53
CA ALA A 389 -30.66 -12.12 0.75
C ALA A 389 -31.94 -11.66 1.51
N GLN A 390 -31.97 -11.82 2.83
CA GLN A 390 -33.10 -11.42 3.68
C GLN A 390 -33.20 -9.90 3.86
N ALA A 391 -32.10 -9.16 3.74
CA ALA A 391 -32.05 -7.72 3.95
C ALA A 391 -32.23 -6.91 2.67
N LEU A 392 -32.26 -7.54 1.48
CA LEU A 392 -32.34 -6.85 0.19
C LEU A 392 -33.52 -5.88 0.11
N GLN A 393 -34.70 -6.27 0.59
CA GLN A 393 -35.89 -5.40 0.55
C GLN A 393 -35.67 -4.08 1.31
N GLY A 394 -34.88 -4.08 2.38
CA GLY A 394 -34.56 -2.88 3.16
C GLY A 394 -33.53 -1.96 2.51
N TYR A 395 -32.70 -2.49 1.60
CA TYR A 395 -31.63 -1.74 0.92
C TYR A 395 -31.93 -1.45 -0.56
N ASP A 396 -33.02 -1.98 -1.13
CA ASP A 396 -33.30 -1.90 -2.56
C ASP A 396 -33.31 -0.46 -3.10
N SER A 397 -34.02 0.45 -2.43
CA SER A 397 -34.08 1.85 -2.82
C SER A 397 -32.71 2.54 -2.72
N THR A 398 -31.93 2.20 -1.68
CA THR A 398 -30.57 2.69 -1.47
C THR A 398 -29.65 2.26 -2.61
N PHE A 399 -29.67 0.98 -3.00
CA PHE A 399 -28.82 0.47 -4.08
C PHE A 399 -29.22 1.02 -5.45
N ARG A 400 -30.54 1.13 -5.71
CA ARG A 400 -31.04 1.76 -6.94
C ARG A 400 -30.61 3.22 -7.02
N HIS A 401 -30.73 3.98 -5.94
CA HIS A 401 -30.30 5.38 -5.90
C HIS A 401 -28.80 5.53 -6.12
N PHE A 402 -27.98 4.68 -5.49
CA PHE A 402 -26.54 4.63 -5.75
C PHE A 402 -26.25 4.44 -7.25
N ILE A 403 -26.85 3.43 -7.88
CA ILE A 403 -26.69 3.16 -9.31
C ILE A 403 -27.15 4.35 -10.16
N THR A 404 -28.33 4.89 -9.90
CA THR A 404 -28.91 5.99 -10.69
C THR A 404 -28.30 7.35 -10.41
N SER A 405 -27.37 7.46 -9.45
CA SER A 405 -26.58 8.68 -9.23
C SER A 405 -25.37 8.80 -10.16
N PHE A 406 -24.99 7.69 -10.82
CA PHE A 406 -23.86 7.67 -11.74
C PHE A 406 -24.09 8.63 -12.91
N GLY A 407 -23.09 9.43 -13.24
CA GLY A 407 -23.18 10.32 -14.39
C GLY A 407 -21.94 11.16 -14.64
N PRO A 408 -21.99 12.02 -15.68
CA PRO A 408 -20.89 12.90 -16.03
C PRO A 408 -20.71 14.01 -14.98
N VAL A 409 -19.47 14.51 -14.85
CA VAL A 409 -19.18 15.80 -14.20
C VAL A 409 -18.80 16.86 -15.23
N THR A 410 -19.43 18.02 -15.13
CA THR A 410 -19.16 19.21 -15.96
C THR A 410 -18.66 20.41 -15.16
N ASP A 411 -18.72 20.32 -13.82
CA ASP A 411 -18.25 21.36 -12.92
C ASP A 411 -16.73 21.53 -13.03
N LYS A 412 -16.30 22.69 -13.51
CA LYS A 412 -14.87 23.04 -13.65
C LYS A 412 -14.14 23.03 -12.31
N SER A 413 -14.80 23.36 -11.21
CA SER A 413 -14.17 23.32 -9.87
C SER A 413 -13.77 21.90 -9.45
N VAL A 414 -14.40 20.89 -10.03
CA VAL A 414 -14.04 19.48 -9.87
C VAL A 414 -13.04 19.06 -10.93
N LEU A 415 -13.28 19.41 -12.20
CA LEU A 415 -12.45 18.96 -13.32
C LEU A 415 -11.02 19.52 -13.27
N ASP A 416 -10.86 20.76 -12.82
CA ASP A 416 -9.58 21.47 -12.81
C ASP A 416 -8.81 21.28 -11.49
N VAL A 417 -9.33 20.49 -10.54
CA VAL A 417 -8.68 20.23 -9.27
C VAL A 417 -7.28 19.66 -9.49
N GLN A 418 -6.32 20.18 -8.73
CA GLN A 418 -4.92 19.78 -8.78
C GLN A 418 -4.50 19.16 -7.45
N PRO A 419 -3.57 18.19 -7.47
CA PRO A 419 -3.00 17.63 -6.25
C PRO A 419 -2.25 18.69 -5.45
N ALA A 420 -2.15 18.45 -4.14
CA ALA A 420 -1.18 19.14 -3.32
C ALA A 420 0.23 18.68 -3.70
N ARG A 421 1.21 19.56 -3.63
CA ARG A 421 2.60 19.26 -4.00
C ARG A 421 3.58 19.75 -2.95
N VAL A 422 4.66 19.00 -2.77
CA VAL A 422 5.84 19.45 -2.03
C VAL A 422 6.49 20.60 -2.80
N LYS A 423 6.87 21.65 -2.09
CA LYS A 423 7.65 22.77 -2.59
C LYS A 423 8.76 23.08 -1.62
N LEU A 424 9.97 23.29 -2.12
CA LEU A 424 11.10 23.67 -1.27
C LEU A 424 11.21 25.18 -1.06
N VAL A 425 11.59 25.57 0.16
CA VAL A 425 11.91 26.94 0.53
C VAL A 425 13.22 26.95 1.30
N LYS A 426 14.23 27.64 0.76
CA LYS A 426 15.50 27.86 1.46
C LYS A 426 15.39 29.11 2.33
N LEU A 427 15.64 28.95 3.62
CA LEU A 427 15.55 30.05 4.58
C LEU A 427 16.69 31.06 4.37
N THR A 428 16.37 32.35 4.39
CA THR A 428 17.35 33.45 4.30
C THR A 428 17.78 33.97 5.67
N GLU A 429 16.97 33.70 6.69
CA GLU A 429 17.22 34.05 8.09
C GLU A 429 16.69 32.93 9.00
N SER A 430 17.19 32.87 10.24
CA SER A 430 16.72 31.88 11.20
C SER A 430 15.28 32.19 11.64
N MET A 431 14.42 31.19 11.70
CA MET A 431 13.02 31.36 12.12
C MET A 431 12.44 30.08 12.72
N THR A 432 11.34 30.20 13.46
CA THR A 432 10.58 29.02 13.90
C THR A 432 9.70 28.47 12.78
N LEU A 433 9.23 27.23 12.91
CA LEU A 433 8.27 26.68 11.95
C LEU A 433 6.95 27.44 11.92
N GLN A 434 6.52 28.00 13.06
CA GLN A 434 5.33 28.88 13.12
C GLN A 434 5.52 30.14 12.25
N GLN A 435 6.68 30.79 12.36
CA GLN A 435 7.01 31.95 11.51
C GLN A 435 7.13 31.54 10.03
N PHE A 436 7.73 30.38 9.77
CA PHE A 436 7.80 29.82 8.43
C PHE A 436 6.41 29.64 7.81
N GLN A 437 5.46 29.01 8.52
CA GLN A 437 4.11 28.80 8.00
C GLN A 437 3.33 30.11 7.80
N GLN A 438 3.57 31.14 8.62
CA GLN A 438 2.96 32.46 8.42
C GLN A 438 3.46 33.13 7.12
N ARG A 439 4.75 32.99 6.80
CA ARG A 439 5.39 33.60 5.61
C ARG A 439 5.22 32.75 4.35
N HIS A 440 5.16 31.44 4.52
CA HIS A 440 5.03 30.42 3.47
C HIS A 440 3.87 29.47 3.84
N PRO A 441 2.60 29.91 3.66
CA PRO A 441 1.44 29.14 4.09
C PRO A 441 1.36 27.76 3.43
N SER A 442 1.41 26.72 4.25
CA SER A 442 1.22 25.33 3.81
C SER A 442 -0.26 24.97 3.83
N THR A 443 -0.72 24.13 2.89
CA THR A 443 -2.12 23.65 2.87
C THR A 443 -2.40 22.54 3.88
N ILE A 444 -1.38 22.10 4.60
CA ILE A 444 -1.47 21.13 5.70
C ILE A 444 -1.32 21.80 7.09
N PRO A 445 -1.84 21.17 8.16
CA PRO A 445 -1.66 21.66 9.53
C PRO A 445 -0.18 21.75 9.96
N ILE A 446 0.12 22.60 10.95
CA ILE A 446 1.50 22.84 11.40
C ILE A 446 2.15 21.57 11.96
N GLU A 447 1.36 20.69 12.58
CA GLU A 447 1.79 19.43 13.15
C GLU A 447 2.33 18.52 12.06
N GLN A 448 1.60 18.41 10.95
CA GLN A 448 2.03 17.62 9.79
C GLN A 448 3.22 18.28 9.08
N LEU A 449 3.22 19.62 8.98
CA LEU A 449 4.36 20.38 8.43
C LEU A 449 5.65 20.13 9.23
N ALA A 450 5.53 20.01 10.56
CA ALA A 450 6.64 19.71 11.45
C ALA A 450 7.18 18.30 11.22
N ILE A 451 6.30 17.32 10.99
CA ILE A 451 6.68 15.93 10.73
C ILE A 451 7.46 15.82 9.41
N ILE A 452 6.92 16.36 8.31
CA ILE A 452 7.56 16.23 6.99
C ILE A 452 8.91 16.93 6.88
N ASN A 453 9.23 17.82 7.83
CA ASN A 453 10.49 18.54 7.92
C ASN A 453 11.44 17.99 9.01
N GLY A 454 10.99 17.02 9.82
CA GLY A 454 11.80 16.45 10.90
C GLY A 454 12.09 17.42 12.07
N VAL A 455 11.26 18.45 12.27
CA VAL A 455 11.45 19.49 13.30
C VAL A 455 10.23 19.58 14.22
N LYS A 456 10.33 20.29 15.34
CA LYS A 456 9.18 20.71 16.17
C LYS A 456 8.73 22.10 15.78
N ALA A 457 7.47 22.43 16.09
CA ALA A 457 6.88 23.73 15.72
C ALA A 457 7.62 24.94 16.32
N THR A 458 8.26 24.76 17.48
CA THR A 458 8.96 25.79 18.25
C THR A 458 10.47 25.81 18.01
N ASP A 459 11.02 24.87 17.25
CA ASP A 459 12.46 24.81 17.02
C ASP A 459 12.91 26.06 16.25
N SER A 460 14.05 26.63 16.63
CA SER A 460 14.70 27.68 15.85
C SER A 460 15.47 27.04 14.72
N ILE A 461 15.02 27.26 13.48
CA ILE A 461 15.59 26.67 12.28
C ILE A 461 16.60 27.66 11.68
N PRO A 462 17.87 27.29 11.48
CA PRO A 462 18.88 28.21 10.98
C PRO A 462 18.62 28.74 9.56
N ALA A 463 19.16 29.93 9.29
CA ALA A 463 19.31 30.42 7.92
C ALA A 463 20.08 29.42 7.05
N GLY A 464 19.71 29.31 5.78
CA GLY A 464 20.31 28.38 4.82
C GLY A 464 19.68 26.99 4.82
N THR A 465 18.91 26.60 5.84
CA THR A 465 18.16 25.35 5.84
C THR A 465 17.06 25.36 4.77
N THR A 466 16.92 24.26 4.03
CA THR A 466 15.81 24.06 3.11
C THR A 466 14.69 23.31 3.81
N LEU A 467 13.49 23.89 3.79
CA LEU A 467 12.26 23.30 4.32
C LEU A 467 11.29 22.96 3.21
N LYS A 468 10.52 21.89 3.42
CA LYS A 468 9.35 21.55 2.61
C LYS A 468 8.15 22.38 3.07
N GLN A 469 7.39 22.85 2.09
CA GLN A 469 6.04 23.39 2.21
C GLN A 469 5.12 22.54 1.34
N VAL A 470 3.83 22.43 1.67
CA VAL A 470 2.84 21.82 0.80
C VAL A 470 1.94 22.90 0.21
N VAL A 471 1.81 22.93 -1.10
CA VAL A 471 1.04 23.95 -1.84
C VAL A 471 0.02 23.29 -2.76
N GLY A 472 -1.08 23.98 -3.04
CA GLY A 472 -2.17 23.44 -3.84
C GLY A 472 -2.99 22.38 -3.10
N GLY A 473 -3.64 21.50 -3.86
CA GLY A 473 -4.62 20.55 -3.32
C GLY A 473 -5.98 21.20 -3.10
N PRO A 474 -7.01 20.41 -2.72
CA PRO A 474 -8.38 20.91 -2.56
C PRO A 474 -8.62 21.87 -1.37
N GLY A 475 -7.57 22.39 -0.72
CA GLY A 475 -7.67 23.13 0.53
C GLY A 475 -8.03 22.23 1.73
N PRO A 476 -7.93 22.75 2.98
CA PRO A 476 -8.08 21.98 4.21
C PRO A 476 -9.50 21.43 4.50
N ALA A 477 -10.44 21.54 3.55
CA ALA A 477 -11.85 21.17 3.75
C ALA A 477 -12.29 19.89 3.01
N VAL A 478 -11.36 19.10 2.45
CA VAL A 478 -11.71 17.97 1.56
C VAL A 478 -11.22 16.60 2.07
N SER A 479 -10.44 16.55 3.16
CA SER A 479 -9.87 15.28 3.65
C SER A 479 -10.69 14.59 4.76
N SER A 480 -11.96 14.92 4.97
CA SER A 480 -12.78 14.22 5.98
C SER A 480 -13.42 12.92 5.48
N GLY A 481 -12.81 12.23 4.50
CA GLY A 481 -13.33 11.01 3.88
C GLY A 481 -12.55 9.73 4.19
N SER A 482 -11.24 9.79 4.47
CA SER A 482 -10.42 8.58 4.74
C SER A 482 -9.98 8.52 6.20
N GLY A 483 -10.96 8.39 7.08
CA GLY A 483 -10.72 7.98 8.47
C GLY A 483 -10.40 6.48 8.53
N ALA A 484 -9.10 6.19 8.64
CA ALA A 484 -8.49 5.10 9.40
C ALA A 484 -9.14 3.69 9.41
N SER A 485 -8.31 2.73 8.98
CA SER A 485 -8.16 1.37 9.53
C SER A 485 -9.36 0.44 9.47
N GLY A 486 -9.36 -0.41 8.45
CA GLY A 486 -10.02 -1.71 8.49
C GLY A 486 -9.30 -2.64 9.48
N ALA A 487 -9.67 -2.56 10.76
CA ALA A 487 -9.45 -3.67 11.68
C ALA A 487 -10.54 -4.72 11.40
N ALA A 488 -10.22 -5.71 10.58
CA ALA A 488 -10.88 -7.01 10.67
C ALA A 488 -10.49 -7.61 12.02
N ARG A 489 -11.50 -7.92 12.86
CA ARG A 489 -11.33 -8.78 14.03
C ARG A 489 -11.27 -10.24 13.60
#